data_AF-A0AAD6HTI5-F1
#
_entry.id   AF-A0AAD6HTI5-F1
#
_cell.length_a   1.000
_cell.length_b   1.000
_cell.length_c   1.000
_cell.angle_alpha   90.00
_cell.angle_beta   90.00
_cell.angle_gamma   90.00
#
_symmetry.space_group_name_H-M   'P 1'
#
loop_
_entity.id
_entity.type
_entity.pdbx_description
1 polymer ?
#
loop_
_entity_poly.entity_id
_entity_poly.type
_entity_poly.pdbx_seq_one_letter_code
_entity_poly.pdbx_strand_id
1 'polypeptide(L)' 'MLHGKRLSRSRTGCLQCRKRHNKCDEKRPICSFCSSRDLECQWPSGL' A
#
# COMPACT_ATOMS: atom_id res chain seq x y z
N MET A 1 -16.39 8.90 -17.65
CA MET A 1 -15.54 9.14 -16.46
C MET A 1 -15.63 7.92 -15.53
N LEU A 2 -14.65 7.03 -15.67
CA LEU A 2 -14.29 5.82 -14.90
C LEU A 2 -15.31 5.23 -13.90
N HIS A 3 -16.06 4.25 -14.40
CA HIS A 3 -16.77 3.25 -13.61
C HIS A 3 -15.82 2.55 -12.63
N GLY A 4 -16.16 2.59 -11.35
CA GLY A 4 -15.50 1.88 -10.27
C GLY A 4 -15.48 0.38 -10.53
N LYS A 5 -14.43 -0.09 -11.21
CA LYS A 5 -13.96 -1.46 -11.08
C LYS A 5 -13.56 -1.60 -9.61
N ARG A 6 -14.31 -2.37 -8.83
CA ARG A 6 -13.81 -2.95 -7.57
C ARG A 6 -12.60 -3.81 -7.93
N LEU A 7 -11.45 -3.20 -8.21
CA LEU A 7 -10.18 -3.89 -8.12
C LEU A 7 -10.14 -4.39 -6.68
N SER A 8 -10.11 -5.71 -6.49
CA SER A 8 -9.83 -6.30 -5.19
C SER A 8 -8.65 -5.52 -4.63
N ARG A 9 -8.86 -4.73 -3.56
CA ARG A 9 -7.82 -3.87 -2.99
C ARG A 9 -6.57 -4.72 -2.90
N SER A 10 -5.49 -4.36 -3.62
CA SER A 10 -4.26 -5.17 -3.66
C SER A 10 -3.92 -5.56 -2.23
N ARG A 11 -4.14 -6.85 -1.88
CA ARG A 11 -3.98 -7.34 -0.51
C ARG A 11 -2.51 -7.34 -0.10
N THR A 12 -1.65 -7.14 -1.07
CA THR A 12 -0.20 -7.17 -1.03
C THR A 12 0.42 -5.83 -0.60
N GLY A 13 -0.34 -4.73 -0.55
CA GLY A 13 0.17 -3.43 -0.09
C GLY A 13 0.62 -3.43 1.38
N CYS A 14 1.53 -2.51 1.72
CA CYS A 14 2.04 -2.38 3.09
C CYS A 14 0.90 -2.05 4.07
N LEU A 15 1.07 -2.39 5.34
CA LEU A 15 0.11 -2.15 6.41
C LEU A 15 -0.27 -0.68 6.51
N GLN A 16 0.70 0.23 6.34
CA GLN A 16 0.45 1.66 6.44
C GLN A 16 -0.43 2.18 5.28
N CYS A 17 -0.17 1.72 4.06
CA CYS A 17 -1.02 2.06 2.93
C CYS A 17 -2.42 1.45 3.05
N ARG A 18 -2.50 0.21 3.55
CA ARG A 18 -3.78 -0.44 3.84
C ARG A 18 -4.58 0.32 4.90
N LYS A 19 -3.94 0.76 5.99
CA LYS A 19 -4.56 1.59 7.04
C LYS A 19 -5.04 2.94 6.51
N ARG A 20 -4.31 3.53 5.56
CA ARG A 20 -4.65 4.83 4.94
C ARG A 20 -5.59 4.72 3.74
N HIS A 21 -6.00 3.51 3.36
CA HIS A 21 -6.83 3.24 2.18
C HIS A 21 -6.30 3.86 0.87
N ASN A 22 -4.99 4.07 0.76
CA ASN A 22 -4.38 4.60 -0.45
C ASN A 22 -3.79 3.47 -1.31
N LYS A 23 -3.48 3.81 -2.57
CA LYS A 23 -2.77 2.89 -3.46
C LYS A 23 -1.32 2.75 -2.95
N CYS A 24 -0.93 1.52 -2.62
CA CYS A 24 0.46 1.16 -2.36
C CYS A 24 1.12 0.79 -3.68
N ASP A 25 2.36 1.23 -3.90
CA ASP A 25 3.12 0.88 -5.10
C ASP A 25 3.98 -0.39 -4.93
N GLU A 26 3.78 -1.15 -3.84
CA GLU A 26 4.38 -2.48 -3.63
C GLU A 26 5.92 -2.56 -3.64
N LYS A 27 6.61 -1.42 -3.72
CA LYS A 27 8.08 -1.34 -3.63
C LYS A 27 8.56 -1.78 -2.26
N ARG A 28 9.51 -2.70 -2.24
CA ARG A 28 10.23 -3.17 -1.04
C ARG A 28 11.66 -2.61 -1.05
N PRO A 29 12.26 -2.25 0.10
CA PRO A 29 11.76 -2.44 1.47
C PRO A 29 10.68 -1.44 1.91
N ILE A 30 10.64 -0.25 1.30
CA ILE A 30 9.71 0.84 1.63
C ILE A 30 8.96 1.24 0.36
N CYS A 31 7.63 1.35 0.42
CA CYS A 31 6.85 1.82 -0.73
C CYS A 31 7.12 3.30 -1.01
N SER A 32 6.98 3.74 -2.27
CA SER A 32 7.22 5.14 -2.66
C SER A 32 6.46 6.12 -1.77
N PHE A 33 5.20 5.83 -1.45
CA PHE A 33 4.37 6.67 -0.58
C PHE A 33 4.94 6.83 0.84
N CYS A 34 5.39 5.74 1.44
CA CYS A 34 5.99 5.79 2.77
C CYS A 34 7.36 6.46 2.72
N SER A 35 8.17 6.18 1.69
CA SER A 35 9.48 6.78 1.50
C SER A 35 9.41 8.29 1.29
N SER A 36 8.45 8.78 0.51
CA SER A 36 8.29 10.23 0.27
C SER A 36 7.71 11.00 1.45
N ARG A 37 7.17 10.28 2.45
CA ARG A 37 6.55 10.88 3.63
C ARG A 37 7.30 10.53 4.91
N ASP A 38 8.46 9.89 4.79
CA ASP A 38 9.22 9.32 5.90
C ASP A 38 8.33 8.58 6.91
N LEU A 39 7.37 7.81 6.38
CA LEU A 39 6.45 7.01 7.19
C LEU A 39 7.02 5.62 7.37
N GLU A 40 6.75 5.05 8.55
CA GLU A 40 7.05 3.66 8.83
C GLU A 40 6.30 2.72 7.87
N CYS A 41 7.06 2.01 7.03
CA CYS A 41 6.52 1.10 6.03
C CYS A 41 6.60 -0.33 6.55
N GLN A 42 5.56 -0.74 7.27
CA GLN A 42 5.46 -2.13 7.72
C GLN A 42 4.72 -2.97 6.68
N TRP A 43 5.26 -4.15 6.35
CA TRP A 43 4.59 -5.13 5.51
C TRP A 43 4.08 -6.28 6.38
N PRO A 44 2.96 -6.93 6.02
CA PRO A 44 2.59 -8.20 6.64
C PRO A 44 3.67 -9.24 6.29
N SER A 45 4.64 -9.44 7.17
CA SER A 45 5.49 -10.62 7.18
C SER A 45 4.61 -11.79 7.66
N GLY A 46 3.88 -12.39 6.73
CA GLY A 46 3.15 -13.63 7.00
C GLY A 46 4.15 -14.72 7.36
N LEU A 47 4.06 -15.18 8.61
CA LEU A 47 4.36 -16.55 8.97
C LEU A 47 3.16 -17.41 8.54
#